data_AF-A0A959X4Y6-F1
#
_entry.id   AF-A0A959X4Y6-F1
#
_cell.length_a   1.000
_cell.length_b   1.000
_cell.length_c   1.000
_cell.angle_alpha   90.00
_cell.angle_beta   90.00
_cell.angle_gamma   90.00
#
_symmetry.space_group_name_H-M   'P 1'
#
loop_
_entity.id
_entity.type
_entity.pdbx_description
1 polymer ?
#
loop_
_entity_poly.entity_id
_entity_poly.type
_entity_poly.pdbx_seq_one_letter_code
_entity_poly.pdbx_strand_id
1 'polypeptide(L)' 'MGVGDKLSAGLDKLKGKAEEAVGKATGDEKLVAEGRADQIKGEAKHAAAEVKDAAHDVGEHIKDAIDDRRNR' A
#
# COMPACT_ATOMS: atom_id res chain seq x y z
N MET A 1 -5.93 -12.21 -15.14
CA MET A 1 -4.97 -11.35 -14.41
C MET A 1 -3.71 -11.23 -15.24
N GLY A 2 -3.51 -10.05 -15.84
CA GLY A 2 -2.57 -9.84 -16.94
C GLY A 2 -1.12 -9.66 -16.49
N VAL A 3 -0.19 -10.06 -17.36
CA VAL A 3 1.26 -9.90 -17.20
C VAL A 3 1.67 -8.46 -16.86
N GLY A 4 0.90 -7.47 -17.34
CA GLY A 4 1.11 -6.05 -17.05
C GLY A 4 0.98 -5.66 -15.56
N ASP A 5 0.12 -6.32 -14.80
CA ASP A 5 -0.10 -5.97 -13.38
C ASP A 5 1.06 -6.45 -12.50
N LYS A 6 1.58 -7.65 -12.78
CA LYS A 6 2.80 -8.18 -12.14
C LYS A 6 4.05 -7.44 -12.59
N LEU A 7 4.08 -6.98 -13.85
CA LEU A 7 5.17 -6.15 -14.35
C LEU A 7 5.18 -4.80 -13.63
N SER A 8 4.05 -4.12 -13.49
CA SER A 8 3.96 -2.82 -12.81
C SER A 8 4.33 -2.92 -11.33
N ALA A 9 3.83 -3.93 -10.61
CA ALA A 9 4.21 -4.15 -9.21
C ALA A 9 5.70 -4.50 -9.05
N GLY A 10 6.28 -5.19 -10.03
CA GLY A 10 7.72 -5.43 -10.11
C GLY A 10 8.49 -4.15 -10.47
N LEU A 11 7.95 -3.33 -11.36
CA LEU A 11 8.57 -2.12 -11.89
C LEU A 11 8.72 -1.06 -10.80
N ASP A 12 7.69 -0.83 -9.99
CA ASP A 12 7.75 0.12 -8.87
C ASP A 12 8.80 -0.27 -7.83
N LYS A 13 8.87 -1.57 -7.48
CA LYS A 13 9.92 -2.09 -6.59
C LYS A 13 11.31 -1.95 -7.20
N LEU A 14 11.43 -2.18 -8.50
CA LEU A 14 12.70 -2.12 -9.23
C LEU A 14 13.15 -0.66 -9.41
N LYS A 15 12.21 0.25 -9.64
CA LYS A 15 12.43 1.69 -9.73
C LYS A 15 12.86 2.28 -8.39
N GLY A 16 12.17 1.97 -7.29
CA GLY A 16 12.58 2.41 -5.96
C GLY A 16 13.96 1.89 -5.56
N LYS A 17 14.29 0.63 -5.89
CA LYS A 17 15.65 0.08 -5.71
C LYS A 17 16.68 0.75 -6.60
N ALA A 18 16.31 1.09 -7.84
CA ALA A 18 17.19 1.80 -8.76
C ALA A 18 17.46 3.24 -8.28
N GLU A 19 16.45 3.97 -7.80
CA GLU A 19 16.61 5.30 -7.21
C GLU A 19 17.47 5.25 -5.95
N GLU A 20 17.30 4.23 -5.10
CA GLU A 20 18.16 4.04 -3.93
C GLU A 20 19.61 3.71 -4.31
N ALA A 21 19.82 2.89 -5.34
CA ALA A 21 21.14 2.50 -5.82
C ALA A 21 21.85 3.66 -6.54
N VAL A 22 21.13 4.38 -7.42
CA VAL A 22 21.64 5.54 -8.14
C VAL A 22 21.95 6.65 -7.14
N GLY A 23 21.04 6.98 -6.23
CA GLY A 23 21.25 8.00 -5.20
C GLY A 23 22.45 7.70 -4.30
N LYS A 24 22.67 6.43 -3.91
CA LYS A 24 23.89 6.04 -3.17
C LYS A 24 25.15 6.17 -4.03
N ALA A 25 25.08 5.87 -5.32
CA ALA A 25 26.22 5.92 -6.23
C ALA A 25 26.62 7.36 -6.61
N THR A 26 25.65 8.27 -6.77
CA THR A 26 25.90 9.69 -7.05
C THR A 26 26.03 10.54 -5.79
N GLY A 27 25.79 9.98 -4.60
CA GLY A 27 25.80 10.71 -3.32
C GLY A 27 24.58 11.64 -3.14
N ASP A 28 23.50 11.39 -3.88
CA ASP A 28 22.29 12.19 -3.84
C ASP A 28 21.32 11.63 -2.78
N GLU A 29 21.40 12.19 -1.57
CA GLU A 29 20.60 11.77 -0.42
C GLU A 29 19.09 11.95 -0.65
N LYS A 30 18.68 12.87 -1.54
CA LYS A 30 17.27 13.06 -1.89
C LYS A 30 16.71 11.86 -2.63
N LEU A 31 17.42 11.35 -3.64
CA LEU A 31 17.01 10.16 -4.39
C LEU A 31 16.87 8.92 -3.50
N VAL A 32 17.80 8.73 -2.56
CA VAL A 32 17.73 7.65 -1.56
C VAL A 32 16.53 7.83 -0.62
N ALA A 33 16.28 9.07 -0.18
CA ALA A 33 15.17 9.39 0.69
C ALA A 33 13.81 9.22 0.01
N GLU A 34 13.67 9.64 -1.26
CA GLU A 34 12.44 9.44 -2.04
C GLU A 34 12.14 7.96 -2.24
N GLY A 35 13.12 7.16 -2.67
CA GLY A 35 12.93 5.71 -2.83
C GLY A 35 12.50 5.01 -1.55
N ARG A 36 13.10 5.36 -0.40
CA ARG A 36 12.68 4.83 0.91
C ARG A 36 11.32 5.34 1.36
N ALA A 37 11.03 6.61 1.13
CA ALA A 37 9.75 7.20 1.53
C ALA A 37 8.58 6.57 0.76
N ASP A 38 8.77 6.28 -0.53
CA ASP A 38 7.77 5.59 -1.34
C ASP A 38 7.56 4.13 -0.89
N GLN A 39 8.62 3.41 -0.53
CA GLN A 39 8.49 2.07 0.06
C GLN A 39 7.70 2.10 1.37
N ILE A 40 8.05 3.00 2.28
CA ILE A 40 7.38 3.12 3.59
C ILE A 40 5.92 3.54 3.40
N LYS A 41 5.63 4.50 2.51
CA LYS A 41 4.25 4.89 2.18
C LYS A 41 3.47 3.73 1.57
N GLY A 42 4.10 2.94 0.70
CA GLY A 42 3.52 1.76 0.10
C GLY A 42 3.12 0.72 1.15
N GLU A 43 4.06 0.34 2.02
CA GLU A 43 3.81 -0.61 3.11
C GLU A 43 2.76 -0.09 4.10
N ALA A 44 2.83 1.19 4.48
CA ALA A 44 1.85 1.81 5.37
C ALA A 44 0.44 1.84 4.75
N LYS A 45 0.33 2.15 3.44
CA LYS A 45 -0.95 2.10 2.72
C LYS A 45 -1.49 0.67 2.65
N HIS A 46 -0.62 -0.32 2.43
CA HIS A 46 -1.03 -1.72 2.37
C HIS A 46 -1.56 -2.21 3.72
N ALA A 47 -0.80 -1.97 4.80
CA ALA A 47 -1.22 -2.31 6.15
C ALA A 47 -2.51 -1.57 6.57
N ALA A 48 -2.62 -0.27 6.23
CA ALA A 48 -3.82 0.50 6.49
C ALA A 48 -5.02 0.01 5.68
N ALA A 49 -4.80 -0.44 4.44
CA ALA A 49 -5.84 -1.04 3.61
C ALA A 49 -6.33 -2.36 4.22
N GLU A 50 -5.43 -3.27 4.63
CA GLU A 50 -5.81 -4.53 5.28
C GLU A 50 -6.57 -4.31 6.60
N VAL A 51 -6.13 -3.36 7.42
CA VAL A 51 -6.84 -3.01 8.67
C VAL A 51 -8.21 -2.40 8.38
N LYS A 52 -8.31 -1.53 7.37
CA LYS A 52 -9.58 -0.89 7.00
C LYS A 52 -10.55 -1.90 6.39
N ASP A 53 -10.06 -2.86 5.61
CA ASP A 53 -10.86 -3.92 5.01
C ASP A 53 -11.45 -4.84 6.11
N ALA A 54 -10.61 -5.32 7.04
CA ALA A 54 -11.07 -6.11 8.18
C ALA A 54 -12.04 -5.34 9.10
N ALA A 55 -11.79 -4.05 9.33
CA ALA A 55 -12.70 -3.20 10.10
C ALA A 55 -14.00 -2.90 9.37
N HIS A 56 -13.98 -2.79 8.04
CA HIS A 56 -15.17 -2.61 7.22
C HIS A 56 -16.01 -3.88 7.19
N ASP A 57 -15.40 -5.05 7.08
CA ASP A 57 -16.07 -6.36 7.08
C ASP A 57 -16.77 -6.62 8.43
N VAL A 58 -16.05 -6.42 9.55
CA VAL A 58 -16.62 -6.50 10.90
C VAL A 58 -17.67 -5.41 11.13
N GLY A 59 -17.41 -4.20 10.65
CA GLY A 59 -18.32 -3.07 10.75
C GLY A 59 -19.62 -3.28 9.99
N GLU A 60 -19.58 -3.86 8.79
CA GLU A 60 -20.75 -4.26 8.03
C GLU A 60 -21.53 -5.35 8.74
N HIS A 61 -20.88 -6.42 9.24
CA HIS A 61 -21.58 -7.47 10.00
C HIS A 61 -22.28 -6.94 11.26
N ILE A 62 -21.67 -5.97 11.94
CA ILE A 62 -22.28 -5.30 13.09
C ILE A 62 -23.41 -4.36 12.66
N LYS A 63 -23.21 -3.61 11.56
CA LYS A 63 -24.21 -2.68 11.04
C LYS A 63 -25.44 -3.44 10.55
N ASP A 64 -25.26 -4.55 9.86
CA ASP A 64 -26.33 -5.43 9.39
C ASP A 64 -27.13 -6.00 10.58
N ALA A 65 -26.44 -6.47 11.62
CA ALA A 65 -27.08 -6.96 12.85
C ALA A 65 -27.81 -5.86 13.68
N ILE A 66 -27.35 -4.62 13.60
CA ILE A 66 -27.98 -3.47 14.29
C ILE A 66 -29.14 -2.90 13.47
N ASP A 67 -29.03 -2.86 12.13
CA ASP A 67 -30.07 -2.33 11.25
C ASP A 67 -31.29 -3.26 11.17
N ASP A 68 -31.07 -4.58 11.19
CA ASP A 68 -32.16 -5.58 11.22
C ASP A 68 -33.05 -5.44 12.48
N ARG A 69 -32.48 -4.96 13.60
CA ARG A 69 -33.25 -4.68 14.83
C ARG A 69 -33.93 -3.31 14.84
N ARG A 70 -33.51 -2.37 14.00
CA ARG A 70 -34.08 -1.02 13.93
C ARG A 70 -35.23 -0.90 12.92
N ASN A 71 -35.31 -1.81 11.95
CA ASN A 71 -36.35 -1.81 10.91
C ASN A 71 -37.47 -2.85 11.15
N ARG A 72 -37.77 -3.19 12.41
CA ARG A 72 -38.91 -4.03 12.79
C ARG A 72 -39.89 -3.32 13.71
#